data_AF-S2ZS51-F1
#
_entry.id   AF-S2ZS51-F1
#
_cell.length_a   1.000
_cell.length_b   1.000
_cell.length_c   1.000
_cell.angle_alpha   90.00
_cell.angle_beta   90.00
_cell.angle_gamma   90.00
#
_symmetry.space_group_name_H-M   'P 1'
#
loop_
_entity.id
_entity.type
_entity.pdbx_description
1 polymer ?
#
loop_
_entity_poly.entity_id
_entity_poly.type
_entity_poly.pdbx_seq_one_letter_code
_entity_poly.pdbx_strand_id
1 'polypeptide(L)'
;MKKSTMLAFTAAALMSAASITGYAAGSPTYDDNLILPNPASTPTTGSVVLVPVASPQTVQALHTFVQAWQNAEVNYTKAKIKHDNHEQLTKAESKWLHSKDKHNYADYFRTHSLGRVHGFEVAFNWNGENRNKNEYEFFDMPKYNEKDGFVNSYGFNVLRGMVDQINAVVQRQKEIGGPMTNDEASALEDAILDIMAQDQEHVNNEDLRHMMNETIWYAAKETVKNKASEEPTATEEHVVDLRKAINEPVEPSAPHTIDLRKAIQQ
;
A
#
# COMPACT_ATOMS: atom_id res chain seq x y z
N MET A 1 -33.58 -0.10 23.97
CA MET A 1 -34.01 0.41 22.65
C MET A 1 -33.05 1.49 22.19
N LYS A 2 -32.35 1.20 21.08
CA LYS A 2 -31.71 2.07 20.06
C LYS A 2 -31.43 3.54 20.41
N LYS A 3 -30.16 3.95 20.21
CA LYS A 3 -29.74 4.83 19.10
C LYS A 3 -28.21 4.90 19.05
N SER A 4 -27.61 4.11 18.14
CA SER A 4 -26.25 4.32 17.65
C SER A 4 -26.26 5.55 16.77
N THR A 5 -25.46 6.54 17.12
CA THR A 5 -25.16 7.69 16.26
C THR A 5 -24.15 7.22 15.22
N MET A 6 -24.66 6.87 14.05
CA MET A 6 -23.91 6.56 12.85
C MET A 6 -23.20 7.86 12.41
N LEU A 7 -21.88 7.94 12.61
CA LEU A 7 -21.03 8.98 12.02
C LEU A 7 -20.86 8.63 10.54
N ALA A 8 -21.79 9.09 9.72
CA ALA A 8 -21.66 9.11 8.28
C ALA A 8 -20.62 10.18 7.92
N PHE A 9 -19.47 9.77 7.39
CA PHE A 9 -18.50 10.70 6.84
C PHE A 9 -19.08 11.29 5.55
N THR A 10 -19.35 12.59 5.59
CA THR A 10 -19.72 13.38 4.42
C THR A 10 -18.42 13.68 3.66
N ALA A 11 -18.04 12.77 2.76
CA ALA A 11 -16.98 13.00 1.79
C ALA A 11 -17.50 13.95 0.70
N ALA A 12 -17.47 15.27 0.97
CA ALA A 12 -17.57 16.32 -0.04
C ALA A 12 -17.34 17.70 0.60
N ALA A 13 -16.10 18.19 0.59
CA ALA A 13 -15.75 19.59 0.33
C ALA A 13 -14.24 19.82 0.58
N LEU A 14 -13.59 20.48 -0.38
CA LEU A 14 -12.15 20.78 -0.51
C LEU A 14 -11.38 19.63 -1.19
N MET A 15 -11.29 19.51 -2.52
CA MET A 15 -11.35 20.52 -3.57
C MET A 15 -11.87 19.89 -4.87
N SER A 16 -12.97 20.42 -5.39
CA SER A 16 -13.50 20.07 -6.70
C SER A 16 -12.85 20.93 -7.78
N ALA A 17 -12.12 20.29 -8.69
CA ALA A 17 -12.15 20.64 -10.12
C ALA A 17 -11.98 19.33 -10.90
N ALA A 18 -13.00 18.98 -11.65
CA ALA A 18 -13.12 17.73 -12.36
C ALA A 18 -12.00 17.52 -13.40
N SER A 19 -11.43 16.31 -13.42
CA SER A 19 -11.00 15.63 -14.64
C SER A 19 -11.46 14.18 -14.56
N ILE A 20 -12.70 13.93 -14.99
CA ILE A 20 -13.18 12.58 -15.21
C ILE A 20 -12.57 12.11 -16.52
N THR A 21 -11.47 11.37 -16.45
CA THR A 21 -11.04 10.48 -17.53
C THR A 21 -10.91 9.09 -16.94
N GLY A 22 -11.81 8.20 -17.36
CA GLY A 22 -11.87 6.83 -16.84
C GLY A 22 -10.54 6.10 -17.05
N TYR A 23 -9.91 5.67 -15.96
CA TYR A 23 -8.76 4.76 -15.99
C TYR A 23 -9.25 3.33 -16.18
N ALA A 24 -9.76 3.04 -17.37
CA ALA A 24 -9.91 1.69 -17.89
C ALA A 24 -9.02 1.56 -19.13
N ALA A 25 -7.70 1.66 -18.94
CA ALA A 25 -6.74 1.22 -19.93
C ALA A 25 -6.16 -0.11 -19.42
N GLY A 26 -6.39 -1.18 -20.18
CA GLY A 26 -5.81 -2.49 -19.89
C GLY A 26 -4.31 -2.39 -19.62
N SER A 27 -3.82 -3.22 -18.70
CA SER A 27 -2.41 -3.28 -18.25
C SER A 27 -1.43 -3.02 -19.41
N PRO A 28 -0.79 -1.83 -19.48
CA PRO A 28 0.35 -1.63 -20.35
C PRO A 28 1.48 -2.44 -19.77
N THR A 29 1.69 -3.63 -20.33
CA THR A 29 3.02 -4.22 -20.34
C THR A 29 3.90 -3.22 -21.09
N TYR A 30 4.79 -2.53 -20.38
CA TYR A 30 5.91 -1.84 -21.03
C TYR A 30 6.79 -2.93 -21.60
N ASP A 31 6.46 -3.42 -22.80
CA ASP A 31 7.38 -4.18 -23.62
C ASP A 31 8.49 -3.20 -24.00
N ASP A 32 9.53 -3.16 -23.17
CA ASP A 32 10.75 -2.46 -23.52
C ASP A 32 11.33 -3.17 -24.73
N ASN A 33 11.17 -2.53 -25.89
CA ASN A 33 11.66 -3.01 -27.18
C ASN A 33 13.18 -3.25 -27.20
N LEU A 34 13.91 -2.82 -26.17
CA LEU A 34 15.36 -3.07 -25.99
C LEU A 34 15.66 -4.35 -25.20
N ILE A 35 14.68 -4.91 -24.48
CA ILE A 35 14.84 -6.11 -23.62
C ILE A 35 14.17 -7.35 -24.26
N LEU A 36 13.44 -7.16 -25.36
CA LEU A 36 12.90 -8.27 -26.14
C LEU A 36 14.01 -9.17 -26.70
N PRO A 37 13.75 -10.47 -26.92
CA PRO A 37 14.73 -11.42 -27.49
C PRO A 37 15.33 -10.97 -28.84
N ASN A 38 14.66 -10.06 -29.54
CA ASN A 38 15.16 -9.42 -30.76
C ASN A 38 14.99 -7.90 -30.63
N PRO A 39 15.96 -7.20 -30.03
CA PRO A 39 15.80 -5.80 -29.65
C PRO A 39 15.81 -4.87 -30.87
N ALA A 40 15.06 -3.78 -30.78
CA ALA A 40 15.11 -2.72 -31.79
C ALA A 40 16.53 -2.12 -31.85
N SER A 41 17.15 -2.15 -33.03
CA SER A 41 18.53 -1.68 -33.23
C SER A 41 18.65 -0.17 -33.51
N THR A 42 17.52 0.54 -33.54
CA THR A 42 17.46 1.98 -33.79
C THR A 42 16.61 2.67 -32.73
N PRO A 43 17.15 3.67 -32.00
CA PRO A 43 16.35 4.48 -31.09
C PRO A 43 15.27 5.22 -31.89
N THR A 44 14.01 5.04 -31.51
CA THR A 44 12.89 5.79 -32.10
C THR A 44 12.75 7.11 -31.36
N THR A 45 12.95 8.23 -32.06
CA THR A 45 12.68 9.57 -31.53
C THR A 45 11.20 9.90 -31.70
N GLY A 46 10.39 9.52 -30.72
CA GLY A 46 8.98 9.93 -30.61
C GLY A 46 8.79 11.01 -29.54
N SER A 47 7.70 11.80 -29.63
CA SER A 47 7.25 12.74 -28.58
C SER A 47 6.66 12.01 -27.36
N VAL A 48 7.10 10.79 -27.11
CA VAL A 48 6.54 9.88 -26.11
C VAL A 48 7.06 10.33 -24.75
N VAL A 49 6.17 10.74 -23.86
CA VAL A 49 6.47 10.78 -22.42
C VAL A 49 6.81 9.34 -22.05
N LEU A 50 8.09 9.06 -21.77
CA LEU A 50 8.56 7.70 -21.56
C LEU A 50 8.05 7.15 -20.23
N VAL A 51 7.92 8.02 -19.23
CA VAL A 51 7.42 7.65 -17.91
C VAL A 51 6.06 8.33 -17.65
N PRO A 52 4.96 7.56 -17.57
CA PRO A 52 3.64 8.12 -17.31
C PRO A 52 3.56 8.76 -15.91
N VAL A 53 2.59 9.67 -15.80
CA VAL A 53 2.05 10.09 -14.51
C VAL A 53 1.26 8.91 -13.93
N ALA A 54 1.67 8.43 -12.76
CA ALA A 54 1.28 7.17 -12.14
C ALA A 54 1.41 5.97 -13.10
N SER A 55 2.52 5.25 -13.01
CA SER A 55 2.75 4.10 -13.87
C SER A 55 1.70 3.01 -13.62
N PRO A 56 1.20 2.33 -14.66
CA PRO A 56 0.26 1.23 -14.50
C PRO A 56 0.71 0.15 -13.51
N GLN A 57 2.02 -0.13 -13.44
CA GLN A 57 2.60 -1.05 -12.46
C GLN A 57 2.44 -0.50 -11.04
N THR A 58 2.68 0.81 -10.86
CA THR A 58 2.47 1.49 -9.58
C THR A 58 1.00 1.50 -9.18
N VAL A 59 0.09 1.81 -10.12
CA VAL A 59 -1.36 1.76 -9.89
C VAL A 59 -1.79 0.35 -9.46
N GLN A 60 -1.37 -0.68 -10.19
CA GLN A 60 -1.70 -2.07 -9.84
C GLN A 60 -1.12 -2.49 -8.49
N ALA A 61 0.12 -2.07 -8.17
CA ALA A 61 0.74 -2.35 -6.88
C ALA A 61 -0.02 -1.67 -5.74
N LEU A 62 -0.45 -0.42 -5.94
CA LEU A 62 -1.25 0.33 -4.99
C LEU A 62 -2.62 -0.32 -4.77
N HIS A 63 -3.32 -0.70 -5.84
CA HIS A 63 -4.57 -1.44 -5.76
C HIS A 63 -4.41 -2.73 -4.93
N THR A 64 -3.36 -3.50 -5.21
CA THR A 64 -3.05 -4.74 -4.45
C THR A 64 -2.80 -4.44 -2.98
N PHE A 65 -2.07 -3.36 -2.69
CA PHE A 65 -1.78 -2.93 -1.33
C PHE A 65 -3.05 -2.55 -0.55
N VAL A 66 -3.92 -1.74 -1.15
CA VAL A 66 -5.16 -1.31 -0.49
C VAL A 66 -6.13 -2.48 -0.29
N GLN A 67 -6.26 -3.37 -1.28
CA GLN A 67 -7.09 -4.57 -1.17
C GLN A 67 -6.58 -5.53 -0.09
N ALA A 68 -5.27 -5.74 0.00
CA ALA A 68 -4.67 -6.56 1.04
C ALA A 68 -4.92 -5.96 2.43
N TRP A 69 -4.76 -4.64 2.57
CA TRP A 69 -5.05 -3.95 3.83
C TRP A 69 -6.54 -4.08 4.20
N GLN A 70 -7.46 -3.86 3.26
CA GLN A 70 -8.89 -4.03 3.49
C GLN A 70 -9.24 -5.45 3.95
N ASN A 71 -8.69 -6.46 3.27
CA ASN A 71 -8.90 -7.86 3.66
C ASN A 71 -8.41 -8.13 5.09
N ALA A 72 -7.24 -7.61 5.45
CA ALA A 72 -6.70 -7.75 6.79
C ALA A 72 -7.60 -7.07 7.84
N GLU A 73 -8.12 -5.87 7.57
CA GLU A 73 -9.01 -5.15 8.50
C GLU A 73 -10.35 -5.88 8.72
N VAL A 74 -10.93 -6.41 7.63
CA VAL A 74 -12.17 -7.19 7.70
C VAL A 74 -11.98 -8.46 8.52
N ASN A 75 -10.91 -9.22 8.26
CA ASN A 75 -10.67 -10.49 8.96
C ASN A 75 -10.23 -10.30 10.41
N TYR A 76 -9.39 -9.29 10.68
CA TYR A 76 -9.08 -8.87 12.05
C TYR A 76 -10.34 -8.53 12.83
N THR A 77 -11.24 -7.72 12.25
CA THR A 77 -12.47 -7.30 12.92
C THR A 77 -13.37 -8.49 13.24
N LYS A 78 -13.52 -9.45 12.31
CA LYS A 78 -14.27 -10.69 12.55
C LYS A 78 -13.66 -11.51 13.70
N ALA A 79 -12.33 -11.71 13.68
CA ALA A 79 -11.63 -12.45 14.72
C ALA A 79 -11.73 -11.74 16.09
N LYS A 80 -11.67 -10.41 16.10
CA LYS A 80 -11.80 -9.59 17.30
C LYS A 80 -13.18 -9.69 17.93
N ILE A 81 -14.25 -9.64 17.13
CA ILE A 81 -15.62 -9.80 17.64
C ILE A 81 -15.77 -11.16 18.34
N LYS A 82 -15.30 -12.25 17.71
CA LYS A 82 -15.35 -13.60 18.31
C LYS A 82 -14.54 -13.68 19.61
N HIS A 83 -13.34 -13.11 19.60
CA HIS A 83 -12.49 -13.04 20.78
C HIS A 83 -13.16 -12.30 21.94
N ASP A 84 -13.74 -11.13 21.66
CA ASP A 84 -14.40 -10.29 22.65
C ASP A 84 -15.71 -10.93 23.17
N ASN A 85 -16.35 -11.79 22.36
CA ASN A 85 -17.49 -12.63 22.77
C ASN A 85 -17.09 -13.91 23.55
N HIS A 86 -15.80 -14.14 23.80
CA HIS A 86 -15.25 -15.36 24.41
C HIS A 86 -15.57 -16.65 23.62
N GLU A 87 -15.71 -16.53 22.30
CA GLU A 87 -15.85 -17.68 21.40
C GLU A 87 -14.49 -18.34 21.13
N GLN A 88 -14.48 -19.62 20.77
CA GLN A 88 -13.24 -20.29 20.37
C GLN A 88 -12.77 -19.80 19.00
N LEU A 89 -11.56 -19.25 18.96
CA LEU A 89 -10.90 -18.82 17.74
C LEU A 89 -10.25 -19.99 17.01
N THR A 90 -10.31 -19.97 15.69
CA THR A 90 -9.47 -20.85 14.85
C THR A 90 -8.01 -20.39 14.87
N LYS A 91 -7.10 -21.23 14.34
CA LYS A 91 -5.68 -20.85 14.17
C LYS A 91 -5.53 -19.63 13.25
N ALA A 92 -6.30 -19.58 12.16
CA ALA A 92 -6.30 -18.46 11.23
C ALA A 92 -6.79 -17.17 11.90
N GLU A 93 -7.88 -17.23 12.66
CA GLU A 93 -8.42 -16.07 13.40
C GLU A 93 -7.44 -15.56 14.46
N SER A 94 -6.77 -16.46 15.19
CA SER A 94 -5.74 -16.09 16.16
C SER A 94 -4.55 -15.40 15.48
N LYS A 95 -4.16 -15.88 14.30
CA LYS A 95 -3.07 -15.28 13.50
C LYS A 95 -3.47 -13.92 12.94
N TRP A 96 -4.73 -13.74 12.51
CA TRP A 96 -5.26 -12.42 12.12
C TRP A 96 -5.19 -11.40 13.26
N LEU A 97 -5.53 -11.80 14.51
CA LEU A 97 -5.37 -10.92 15.67
C LEU A 97 -3.91 -10.50 15.88
N HIS A 98 -3.00 -11.47 15.88
CA HIS A 98 -1.57 -11.20 16.07
C HIS A 98 -0.92 -10.40 14.93
N SER A 99 -1.41 -10.54 13.69
CA SER A 99 -0.91 -9.82 12.53
C SER A 99 -1.04 -8.31 12.72
N LYS A 100 -2.13 -7.83 13.33
CA LYS A 100 -2.35 -6.39 13.54
C LYS A 100 -1.55 -5.83 14.72
N ASP A 101 -1.30 -6.64 15.75
CA ASP A 101 -0.58 -6.21 16.96
C ASP A 101 0.90 -5.88 16.72
N LYS A 102 1.54 -6.54 15.76
CA LYS A 102 2.97 -6.35 15.47
C LYS A 102 3.21 -5.13 14.58
N HIS A 103 2.67 -5.16 13.38
CA HIS A 103 2.94 -4.15 12.34
C HIS A 103 1.72 -3.94 11.45
N ASN A 104 1.31 -2.69 11.29
CA ASN A 104 0.23 -2.31 10.40
C ASN A 104 0.75 -2.05 8.97
N TYR A 105 -0.10 -2.29 7.96
CA TYR A 105 0.10 -1.92 6.55
C TYR A 105 0.60 -0.47 6.41
N ALA A 106 -0.04 0.49 7.08
CA ALA A 106 0.36 1.89 7.00
C ALA A 106 1.80 2.15 7.51
N ASP A 107 2.23 1.43 8.55
CA ASP A 107 3.57 1.63 9.14
C ASP A 107 4.66 0.98 8.29
N TYR A 108 4.38 -0.19 7.72
CA TYR A 108 5.26 -0.78 6.72
C TYR A 108 5.35 0.07 5.47
N PHE A 109 4.23 0.56 4.94
CA PHE A 109 4.24 1.44 3.77
C PHE A 109 5.09 2.68 4.03
N ARG A 110 4.94 3.31 5.19
CA ARG A 110 5.78 4.43 5.62
C ARG A 110 7.25 4.06 5.68
N THR A 111 7.58 2.93 6.30
CA THR A 111 8.96 2.47 6.45
C THR A 111 9.61 2.22 5.09
N HIS A 112 8.91 1.52 4.18
CA HIS A 112 9.44 1.18 2.86
C HIS A 112 9.52 2.39 1.94
N SER A 113 8.52 3.28 1.95
CA SER A 113 8.55 4.50 1.13
C SER A 113 9.69 5.43 1.58
N LEU A 114 9.81 5.72 2.87
CA LEU A 114 10.91 6.53 3.41
C LEU A 114 12.28 5.88 3.19
N GLY A 115 12.37 4.57 3.40
CA GLY A 115 13.61 3.82 3.15
C GLY A 115 14.03 3.88 1.69
N ARG A 116 13.08 3.86 0.76
CA ARG A 116 13.37 3.95 -0.68
C ARG A 116 13.83 5.35 -1.08
N VAL A 117 13.20 6.41 -0.54
CA VAL A 117 13.68 7.80 -0.70
C VAL A 117 15.12 7.94 -0.19
N HIS A 118 15.41 7.41 1.00
CA HIS A 118 16.76 7.46 1.56
C HIS A 118 17.77 6.65 0.73
N GLY A 119 17.34 5.51 0.17
CA GLY A 119 18.16 4.75 -0.76
C GLY A 119 18.57 5.56 -1.98
N PHE A 120 17.64 6.32 -2.57
CA PHE A 120 17.94 7.24 -3.68
C PHE A 120 18.79 8.43 -3.25
N GLU A 121 18.53 9.00 -2.07
CA GLU A 121 19.34 10.06 -1.48
C GLU A 121 20.83 9.70 -1.44
N VAL A 122 21.13 8.49 -0.95
CA VAL A 122 22.50 7.96 -0.84
C VAL A 122 23.05 7.59 -2.22
N ALA A 123 22.30 6.87 -3.05
CA ALA A 123 22.79 6.36 -4.34
C ALA A 123 23.12 7.46 -5.35
N PHE A 124 22.30 8.52 -5.38
CA PHE A 124 22.51 9.66 -6.27
C PHE A 124 23.28 10.80 -5.62
N ASN A 125 23.76 10.59 -4.38
CA ASN A 125 24.52 11.58 -3.66
C ASN A 125 23.76 12.93 -3.55
N TRP A 126 22.43 12.87 -3.45
CA TRP A 126 21.55 14.03 -3.42
C TRP A 126 21.75 14.93 -2.19
N ASN A 127 22.59 14.47 -1.26
CA ASN A 127 23.10 15.21 -0.11
C ASN A 127 24.63 15.12 0.09
N GLY A 128 25.44 14.60 -0.84
CA GLY A 128 26.88 14.46 -0.55
C GLY A 128 27.79 15.45 -1.26
N GLU A 129 28.45 16.27 -0.47
CA GLU A 129 29.86 16.09 -0.10
C GLU A 129 30.34 17.41 0.53
N ASN A 130 30.05 17.65 1.82
CA ASN A 130 30.96 18.49 2.60
C ASN A 130 32.11 17.63 3.11
N ARG A 131 32.91 17.08 2.17
CA ARG A 131 34.12 16.27 2.44
C ARG A 131 35.20 17.01 3.24
N ASN A 132 35.02 18.30 3.53
CA ASN A 132 35.92 19.12 4.35
C ASN A 132 35.36 19.46 5.75
N LYS A 133 34.25 18.86 6.19
CA LYS A 133 33.73 19.05 7.55
C LYS A 133 33.62 17.69 8.26
N ASN A 134 34.53 17.46 9.21
CA ASN A 134 34.52 16.29 10.11
C ASN A 134 33.58 16.47 11.31
N GLU A 135 32.74 17.50 11.31
CA GLU A 135 31.81 17.80 12.39
C GLU A 135 30.38 17.54 11.92
N TYR A 136 29.69 16.67 12.66
CA TYR A 136 28.31 16.28 12.41
C TYR A 136 27.39 17.39 12.92
N GLU A 137 27.13 18.40 12.10
CA GLU A 137 26.12 19.42 12.40
C GLU A 137 24.74 18.87 12.03
N PHE A 138 23.97 18.44 13.04
CA PHE A 138 22.54 18.21 12.89
C PHE A 138 21.88 19.56 12.63
N PHE A 139 21.69 19.93 11.36
CA PHE A 139 20.87 21.08 11.03
C PHE A 139 19.41 20.69 11.22
N ASP A 140 18.74 21.32 12.18
CA ASP A 140 17.29 21.41 12.23
C ASP A 140 16.79 22.05 10.91
N MET A 141 16.28 21.20 10.02
CA MET A 141 15.53 21.45 8.77
C MET A 141 15.98 22.63 7.86
N PRO A 142 16.37 22.39 6.58
CA PRO A 142 16.70 23.49 5.68
C PRO A 142 15.43 24.13 5.10
N LYS A 143 15.11 25.35 5.53
CA LYS A 143 14.37 26.32 4.70
C LYS A 143 15.35 27.02 3.77
N TYR A 144 14.90 27.33 2.56
CA TYR A 144 15.59 28.22 1.61
C TYR A 144 16.19 29.44 2.33
N ASN A 145 17.45 29.78 2.04
CA ASN A 145 18.08 31.01 2.51
C ASN A 145 18.66 31.79 1.32
N GLU A 146 18.65 33.13 1.41
CA GLU A 146 19.07 34.04 0.33
C GLU A 146 20.60 34.09 0.10
N LYS A 147 21.42 33.55 1.03
CA LYS A 147 22.89 33.59 0.95
C LYS A 147 23.50 32.35 0.29
N ASP A 148 22.94 31.18 0.57
CA ASP A 148 23.54 29.86 0.31
C ASP A 148 22.68 29.01 -0.65
N GLY A 149 21.46 29.45 -1.00
CA GLY A 149 20.57 28.75 -1.93
C GLY A 149 19.91 27.48 -1.35
N PHE A 150 19.57 26.53 -2.22
CA PHE A 150 19.01 25.23 -1.80
C PHE A 150 20.14 24.35 -1.23
N VAL A 151 19.97 23.88 0.01
CA VAL A 151 20.98 23.09 0.74
C VAL A 151 20.81 21.58 0.51
N ASN A 152 19.83 21.17 -0.29
CA ASN A 152 19.52 19.79 -0.66
C ASN A 152 19.11 19.68 -2.15
N SER A 153 19.26 18.49 -2.76
CA SER A 153 18.92 18.27 -4.17
C SER A 153 17.42 18.48 -4.45
N TYR A 154 17.11 19.10 -5.59
CA TYR A 154 15.75 19.20 -6.13
C TYR A 154 15.04 17.84 -6.19
N GLY A 155 15.76 16.79 -6.64
CA GLY A 155 15.21 15.44 -6.73
C GLY A 155 14.80 14.86 -5.37
N PHE A 156 15.58 15.14 -4.32
CA PHE A 156 15.24 14.72 -2.96
C PHE A 156 13.98 15.43 -2.45
N ASN A 157 13.88 16.75 -2.63
CA ASN A 157 12.73 17.52 -2.15
C ASN A 157 11.41 17.08 -2.79
N VAL A 158 11.42 16.91 -4.12
CA VAL A 158 10.24 16.47 -4.87
C VAL A 158 9.81 15.08 -4.40
N LEU A 159 10.74 14.14 -4.35
CA LEU A 159 10.43 12.76 -3.98
C LEU A 159 9.99 12.64 -2.51
N ARG A 160 10.71 13.32 -1.61
CA ARG A 160 10.39 13.33 -0.17
C ARG A 160 9.04 13.99 0.09
N GLY A 161 8.74 15.10 -0.59
CA GLY A 161 7.49 15.84 -0.48
C GLY A 161 6.28 14.99 -0.87
N MET A 162 6.33 14.35 -2.04
CA MET A 162 5.30 13.42 -2.50
C MET A 162 5.06 12.29 -1.48
N VAL A 163 6.15 11.67 -1.00
CA VAL A 163 6.07 10.58 -0.02
C VAL A 163 5.51 11.05 1.33
N ASP A 164 5.80 12.28 1.77
CA ASP A 164 5.21 12.84 2.99
C ASP A 164 3.71 13.06 2.86
N GLN A 165 3.26 13.62 1.74
CA GLN A 165 1.84 13.84 1.48
C GLN A 165 1.07 12.51 1.44
N ILE A 166 1.61 11.50 0.72
CA ILE A 166 1.02 10.16 0.66
C ILE A 166 0.98 9.53 2.05
N ASN A 167 2.08 9.61 2.81
CA ASN A 167 2.11 9.08 4.17
C ASN A 167 1.11 9.79 5.10
N ALA A 168 0.85 11.07 4.92
CA ALA A 168 -0.18 11.78 5.69
C ALA A 168 -1.58 11.19 5.43
N VAL A 169 -1.91 10.88 4.17
CA VAL A 169 -3.17 10.23 3.79
C VAL A 169 -3.25 8.82 4.37
N VAL A 170 -2.23 7.99 4.15
CA VAL A 170 -2.17 6.60 4.64
C VAL A 170 -2.25 6.53 6.15
N GLN A 171 -1.56 7.41 6.88
CA GLN A 171 -1.59 7.43 8.34
C GLN A 171 -2.93 7.93 8.88
N ARG A 172 -3.57 8.90 8.22
CA ARG A 172 -4.95 9.29 8.57
C ARG A 172 -5.93 8.13 8.38
N GLN A 173 -5.81 7.36 7.29
CA GLN A 173 -6.65 6.17 7.10
C GLN A 173 -6.46 5.15 8.22
N LYS A 174 -5.22 4.96 8.69
CA LYS A 174 -4.93 4.14 9.88
C LYS A 174 -5.64 4.67 11.13
N GLU A 175 -5.62 5.98 11.39
CA GLU A 175 -6.24 6.59 12.58
C GLU A 175 -7.76 6.34 12.64
N ILE A 176 -8.43 6.25 11.49
CA ILE A 176 -9.87 5.95 11.41
C ILE A 176 -10.20 4.45 11.34
N GLY A 177 -9.19 3.58 11.46
CA GLY A 177 -9.38 2.13 11.56
C GLY A 177 -9.00 1.32 10.33
N GLY A 178 -8.42 1.93 9.30
CA GLY A 178 -8.11 1.27 8.02
C GLY A 178 -9.32 1.21 7.07
N PRO A 179 -9.14 0.80 5.80
CA PRO A 179 -10.24 0.64 4.86
C PRO A 179 -11.05 -0.62 5.20
N MET A 180 -12.36 -0.50 5.44
CA MET A 180 -13.24 -1.63 5.75
C MET A 180 -14.16 -2.00 4.59
N THR A 181 -14.44 -1.04 3.71
CA THR A 181 -15.32 -1.19 2.55
C THR A 181 -14.60 -0.93 1.24
N ASN A 182 -15.18 -1.40 0.14
CA ASN A 182 -14.61 -1.17 -1.19
C ASN A 182 -14.56 0.33 -1.52
N ASP A 183 -15.56 1.10 -1.07
CA ASP A 183 -15.60 2.56 -1.30
C ASP A 183 -14.47 3.28 -0.54
N GLU A 184 -14.19 2.88 0.70
CA GLU A 184 -13.07 3.43 1.47
C GLU A 184 -11.71 3.01 0.90
N ALA A 185 -11.60 1.78 0.41
CA ALA A 185 -10.42 1.30 -0.30
C ALA A 185 -10.17 2.12 -1.58
N SER A 186 -11.18 2.27 -2.44
CA SER A 186 -11.06 3.07 -3.65
C SER A 186 -10.75 4.54 -3.35
N ALA A 187 -11.38 5.14 -2.33
CA ALA A 187 -11.09 6.51 -1.94
C ALA A 187 -9.64 6.71 -1.44
N LEU A 188 -9.07 5.72 -0.74
CA LEU A 188 -7.66 5.73 -0.34
C LEU A 188 -6.74 5.62 -1.56
N GLU A 189 -7.05 4.72 -2.49
CA GLU A 189 -6.29 4.53 -3.72
C GLU A 189 -6.27 5.83 -4.55
N ASP A 190 -7.45 6.39 -4.80
CA ASP A 190 -7.63 7.64 -5.55
C ASP A 190 -6.86 8.80 -4.90
N ALA A 191 -6.94 8.97 -3.57
CA ALA A 191 -6.24 10.04 -2.88
C ALA A 191 -4.71 9.95 -3.00
N ILE A 192 -4.15 8.74 -3.08
CA ILE A 192 -2.71 8.53 -3.28
C ILE A 192 -2.35 8.81 -4.74
N LEU A 193 -3.17 8.35 -5.69
CA LEU A 193 -2.96 8.60 -7.12
C LEU A 193 -3.07 10.09 -7.48
N ASP A 194 -3.98 10.82 -6.85
CA ASP A 194 -4.13 12.26 -7.03
C ASP A 194 -2.86 13.02 -6.60
N ILE A 195 -2.26 12.63 -5.45
CA ILE A 195 -0.99 13.22 -5.01
C ILE A 195 0.13 12.91 -6.01
N MET A 196 0.22 11.65 -6.44
CA MET A 196 1.20 11.25 -7.46
C MET A 196 1.02 12.05 -8.74
N ALA A 197 -0.23 12.25 -9.19
CA ALA A 197 -0.53 13.00 -10.39
C ALA A 197 -0.14 14.47 -10.25
N GLN A 198 -0.59 15.11 -9.17
CA GLN A 198 -0.28 16.50 -8.87
C GLN A 198 1.23 16.74 -8.84
N ASP A 199 2.03 15.89 -8.19
CA ASP A 199 3.46 16.11 -8.10
C ASP A 199 4.20 15.74 -9.40
N GLN A 200 3.82 14.66 -10.09
CA GLN A 200 4.52 14.19 -11.29
C GLN A 200 4.26 15.04 -12.54
N GLU A 201 3.08 15.65 -12.67
CA GLU A 201 2.75 16.53 -13.80
C GLU A 201 3.69 17.75 -13.91
N HIS A 202 4.23 18.21 -12.78
CA HIS A 202 5.14 19.36 -12.72
C HIS A 202 6.62 18.99 -12.85
N VAL A 203 6.94 17.69 -12.88
CA VAL A 203 8.32 17.20 -12.93
C VAL A 203 8.70 16.92 -14.36
N ASN A 204 9.56 17.73 -14.97
CA ASN A 204 10.01 17.55 -16.36
C ASN A 204 11.14 16.51 -16.56
N ASN A 205 11.67 15.95 -15.48
CA ASN A 205 12.76 14.98 -15.53
C ASN A 205 12.21 13.54 -15.49
N GLU A 206 12.46 12.76 -16.55
CA GLU A 206 11.97 11.39 -16.68
C GLU A 206 12.51 10.45 -15.61
N ASP A 207 13.79 10.56 -15.26
CA ASP A 207 14.40 9.72 -14.22
C ASP A 207 13.73 9.99 -12.86
N LEU A 208 13.44 11.25 -12.54
CA LEU A 208 12.75 11.63 -11.32
C LEU A 208 11.31 11.13 -11.30
N ARG A 209 10.58 11.22 -12.43
CA ARG A 209 9.26 10.59 -12.55
C ARG A 209 9.33 9.07 -12.37
N HIS A 210 10.37 8.43 -12.89
CA HIS A 210 10.60 6.99 -12.69
C HIS A 210 10.81 6.69 -11.20
N MET A 211 11.68 7.43 -10.52
CA MET A 211 11.94 7.25 -9.08
C MET A 211 10.70 7.50 -8.22
N MET A 212 9.85 8.47 -8.60
CA MET A 212 8.56 8.71 -7.93
C MET A 212 7.63 7.49 -8.07
N ASN A 213 7.48 6.96 -9.27
CA ASN A 213 6.68 5.76 -9.52
C ASN A 213 7.23 4.52 -8.81
N GLU A 214 8.54 4.33 -8.89
CA GLU A 214 9.24 3.20 -8.30
C GLU A 214 9.16 3.21 -6.78
N THR A 215 9.29 4.38 -6.15
CA THR A 215 9.19 4.52 -4.68
C THR A 215 7.86 4.01 -4.14
N ILE A 216 6.75 4.40 -4.78
CA ILE A 216 5.41 3.99 -4.36
C ILE A 216 5.16 2.53 -4.72
N TRP A 217 5.58 2.09 -5.90
CA TRP A 217 5.49 0.68 -6.32
C TRP A 217 6.22 -0.24 -5.33
N TYR A 218 7.47 0.09 -4.99
CA TYR A 218 8.30 -0.66 -4.05
C TYR A 218 7.66 -0.72 -2.67
N ALA A 219 7.21 0.43 -2.16
CA ALA A 219 6.58 0.52 -0.86
C ALA A 219 5.30 -0.34 -0.78
N ALA A 220 4.45 -0.27 -1.79
CA ALA A 220 3.23 -1.08 -1.88
C ALA A 220 3.55 -2.59 -1.93
N LYS A 221 4.47 -3.00 -2.82
CA LYS A 221 4.86 -4.41 -2.99
C LYS A 221 5.51 -5.01 -1.75
N GLU A 222 6.49 -4.34 -1.17
CA GLU A 222 7.19 -4.85 0.02
C GLU A 222 6.27 -4.88 1.25
N THR A 223 5.35 -3.92 1.37
CA THR A 223 4.34 -3.96 2.45
C THR A 223 3.46 -5.19 2.35
N VAL A 224 2.87 -5.45 1.18
CA VAL A 224 2.02 -6.64 0.95
C VAL A 224 2.81 -7.92 1.21
N LYS A 225 4.04 -8.00 0.71
CA LYS A 225 4.91 -9.17 0.89
C LYS A 225 5.24 -9.43 2.37
N ASN A 226 5.56 -8.39 3.14
CA ASN A 226 5.85 -8.54 4.56
C ASN A 226 4.60 -8.92 5.35
N LYS A 227 3.45 -8.29 5.06
CA LYS A 227 2.18 -8.65 5.69
C LYS A 227 1.72 -10.07 5.36
N ALA A 228 1.91 -10.51 4.12
CA ALA A 228 1.59 -11.89 3.72
C ALA A 228 2.36 -12.95 4.53
N SER A 229 3.54 -12.61 5.10
CA SER A 229 4.27 -13.52 5.99
C SER A 229 3.70 -13.60 7.41
N GLU A 230 2.97 -12.57 7.83
CA GLU A 230 2.37 -12.45 9.16
C GLU A 230 0.90 -12.91 9.16
N GLU A 231 0.27 -13.01 8.00
CA GLU A 231 -1.14 -13.33 7.80
C GLU A 231 -1.38 -14.80 7.48
N PRO A 232 -2.58 -15.34 7.74
CA PRO A 232 -2.95 -16.70 7.32
C PRO A 232 -2.75 -16.94 5.83
N THR A 233 -2.23 -18.11 5.48
CA THR A 233 -2.24 -18.55 4.09
C THR A 233 -3.63 -19.05 3.71
N ALA A 234 -3.97 -19.04 2.42
CA ALA A 234 -5.23 -19.64 1.94
C ALA A 234 -5.40 -21.09 2.41
N THR A 235 -4.31 -21.84 2.56
CA THR A 235 -4.36 -23.20 3.12
C THR A 235 -4.72 -23.21 4.60
N GLU A 236 -4.21 -22.27 5.41
CA GLU A 236 -4.52 -22.12 6.84
C GLU A 236 -5.95 -21.64 7.09
N GLU A 237 -6.51 -20.80 6.22
CA GLU A 237 -7.91 -20.34 6.28
C GLU A 237 -8.91 -21.48 6.00
N HIS A 238 -8.51 -22.47 5.19
CA HIS A 238 -9.35 -23.63 4.84
C HIS A 238 -9.11 -24.89 5.71
N VAL A 239 -8.23 -24.86 6.72
CA VAL A 239 -8.07 -26.01 7.62
C VAL A 239 -9.24 -26.09 8.59
N VAL A 240 -10.20 -26.95 8.26
CA VAL A 240 -11.26 -27.40 9.17
C VAL A 240 -10.63 -28.03 10.41
N ASP A 241 -11.00 -27.55 11.59
CA ASP A 241 -10.57 -28.18 12.86
C ASP A 241 -11.26 -29.54 13.01
N LEU A 242 -10.58 -30.59 12.54
CA LEU A 242 -11.09 -31.97 12.53
C LEU A 242 -11.54 -32.45 13.92
N ARG A 243 -10.94 -31.93 15.01
CA ARG A 243 -11.37 -32.28 16.37
C ARG A 243 -12.74 -31.69 16.71
N LYS A 244 -13.07 -30.51 16.19
CA LYS A 244 -14.38 -29.89 16.35
C LYS A 244 -15.43 -30.65 15.53
N ALA A 245 -15.12 -30.98 14.28
CA ALA A 245 -16.00 -31.75 13.40
C ALA A 245 -16.31 -33.16 13.91
N ILE A 246 -15.38 -33.79 14.65
CA ILE A 246 -15.57 -35.12 15.25
C ILE A 246 -16.39 -35.05 16.55
N ASN A 247 -16.35 -33.94 17.27
CA ASN A 247 -16.98 -33.79 18.60
C ASN A 247 -18.36 -33.11 18.55
N GLU A 248 -18.88 -32.73 17.38
CA GLU A 248 -20.27 -32.31 17.24
C GLU A 248 -21.21 -33.49 17.56
N PRO A 249 -22.26 -33.30 18.38
CA PRO A 249 -23.17 -34.38 18.74
C PRO A 249 -23.96 -34.82 17.50
N VAL A 250 -23.64 -36.01 17.00
CA VAL A 250 -24.37 -36.66 15.90
C VAL A 250 -25.52 -37.48 16.48
N GLU A 251 -26.72 -37.36 15.91
CA GLU A 251 -27.86 -38.20 16.30
C GLU A 251 -27.52 -39.69 16.14
N PRO A 252 -28.01 -40.58 17.03
CA PRO A 252 -27.47 -41.95 17.19
C PRO A 252 -27.72 -42.92 16.01
N SER A 253 -28.34 -42.48 14.91
CA SER A 253 -28.86 -43.38 13.87
C SER A 253 -28.34 -43.14 12.46
N ALA A 254 -27.23 -42.40 12.26
CA ALA A 254 -26.63 -42.24 10.94
C ALA A 254 -25.17 -42.76 10.88
N PRO A 255 -24.79 -43.48 9.81
CA PRO A 255 -23.42 -43.99 9.65
C PRO A 255 -22.40 -42.85 9.63
N HIS A 256 -21.24 -43.09 10.24
CA HIS A 256 -20.09 -42.17 10.30
C HIS A 256 -19.58 -41.84 8.88
N THR A 257 -20.19 -40.84 8.25
CA THR A 257 -19.75 -40.29 6.98
C THR A 257 -19.63 -38.79 7.16
N ILE A 258 -18.39 -38.30 7.15
CA ILE A 258 -18.07 -36.87 7.21
C ILE A 258 -18.29 -36.34 5.79
N ASP A 259 -19.31 -35.51 5.61
CA ASP A 259 -19.57 -34.85 4.34
C ASP A 259 -18.61 -33.67 4.17
N LEU A 260 -17.48 -33.94 3.50
CA LEU A 260 -16.44 -32.94 3.22
C LEU A 260 -16.97 -31.73 2.44
N ARG A 261 -18.06 -31.87 1.66
CA ARG A 261 -18.65 -30.71 0.94
C ARG A 261 -19.37 -29.76 1.87
N LYS A 262 -20.03 -30.27 2.92
CA LYS A 262 -20.67 -29.42 3.93
C LYS A 262 -19.64 -28.70 4.80
N ALA A 263 -18.53 -29.35 5.12
CA ALA A 263 -17.46 -28.76 5.94
C ALA A 263 -16.69 -27.63 5.22
N ILE A 264 -16.73 -27.58 3.89
CA ILE A 264 -16.09 -26.54 3.07
C ILE A 264 -16.98 -25.28 2.92
N GLN A 265 -18.28 -25.38 3.21
CA GLN A 265 -19.25 -24.29 3.01
C GLN A 265 -19.58 -23.48 4.28
N GLN A 266 -18.99 -23.79 5.43
CA GLN A 266 -19.09 -23.01 6.68
C GLN A 266 -17.85 -22.14 6.89
#